data_AF-A0A397UPN3-F1
#
_entry.id   AF-A0A397UPN3-F1
#
_cell.length_a   1.000
_cell.length_b   1.000
_cell.length_c   1.000
_cell.angle_alpha   90.00
_cell.angle_beta   90.00
_cell.angle_gamma   90.00
#
_symmetry.space_group_name_H-M   'P 1'
#
loop_
_entity.id
_entity.type
_entity.pdbx_description
1 polymer ?
#
loop_
_entity_poly.entity_id
_entity_poly.type
_entity_poly.pdbx_seq_one_letter_code
_entity_poly.pdbx_strand_id
1 'polypeptide(L)'
;MPKNVLTLPFSIPSKKKLSTRYKDKVEANFAINSPQHMVFTADVYYSSKEDKKKGQPSVSAVCGSMNDNLTEFSCRYRINEKLRHDVDIIENLNKMVLELFKQHKVKGNLLPEIIFYRDGIGETQFETVKTDKLEPLLVALEKYYKFEKLPPPKLTFMIIQKRHHARFKLLNGKNCKHGIVVDTEIVISQEFSFYLQSHT
;
A
#
# COMPACT_ATOMS: atom_id res chain seq x y z
N MET A 1 3.66 -33.50 -10.67
CA MET A 1 2.34 -32.84 -10.75
C MET A 1 2.51 -31.52 -11.49
N PRO A 2 1.83 -31.27 -12.62
CA PRO A 2 2.08 -30.08 -13.40
C PRO A 2 1.41 -28.86 -12.73
N LYS A 3 2.16 -27.76 -12.66
CA LYS A 3 1.73 -26.47 -12.12
C LYS A 3 0.80 -25.81 -13.14
N ASN A 4 -0.39 -25.39 -12.71
CA ASN A 4 -1.33 -24.64 -13.53
C ASN A 4 -0.71 -23.30 -13.94
N VAL A 5 -0.18 -23.23 -15.16
CA VAL A 5 0.20 -21.99 -15.85
C VAL A 5 -0.93 -21.68 -16.82
N LEU A 6 -1.81 -20.75 -16.44
CA LEU A 6 -2.84 -20.24 -17.33
C LEU A 6 -2.18 -19.31 -18.35
N THR A 7 -2.33 -19.64 -19.63
CA THR A 7 -1.89 -18.82 -20.78
C THR A 7 -3.13 -18.14 -21.35
N LEU A 8 -3.23 -16.82 -21.22
CA LEU A 8 -4.33 -16.05 -21.82
C LEU A 8 -3.91 -15.54 -23.22
N PRO A 9 -4.77 -15.69 -24.24
CA PRO A 9 -4.50 -15.14 -25.57
C PRO A 9 -4.73 -13.62 -25.57
N PHE A 10 -3.65 -12.84 -25.46
CA PHE A 10 -3.70 -11.39 -25.65
C PHE A 10 -3.67 -11.06 -27.16
N SER A 11 -4.76 -10.49 -27.69
CA SER A 11 -4.77 -9.83 -29.00
C SER A 11 -4.49 -8.33 -28.79
N ILE A 12 -3.47 -7.81 -29.47
CA ILE A 12 -3.11 -6.38 -29.44
C ILE A 12 -4.04 -5.65 -30.43
N PRO A 13 -4.88 -4.69 -30.00
CA PRO A 13 -5.69 -3.90 -30.92
C PRO A 13 -4.80 -3.08 -31.87
N SER A 14 -5.17 -3.06 -33.14
CA SER A 14 -4.44 -2.40 -34.23
C SER A 14 -4.20 -0.91 -33.98
N LYS A 15 -2.94 -0.50 -34.24
CA LYS A 15 -2.39 0.87 -34.28
C LYS A 15 -3.43 1.97 -34.54
N LYS A 16 -3.74 2.78 -33.51
CA LYS A 16 -4.19 4.17 -33.73
C LYS A 16 -2.95 5.07 -33.78
N LYS A 17 -2.87 5.87 -34.84
CA LYS A 17 -1.83 6.83 -35.21
C LYS A 17 -1.45 7.72 -34.01
N LEU A 18 -0.21 7.62 -33.54
CA LEU A 18 0.39 8.61 -32.63
C LEU A 18 0.97 9.74 -33.50
N SER A 19 0.43 10.95 -33.35
CA SER A 19 0.98 12.15 -34.00
C SER A 19 2.18 12.68 -33.21
N THR A 20 3.19 13.06 -33.96
CA THR A 20 4.51 13.57 -33.58
C THR A 20 4.47 14.93 -32.88
N ARG A 21 5.35 15.14 -31.88
CA ARG A 21 6.21 16.32 -31.60
C ARG A 21 6.34 16.61 -30.11
N TYR A 22 7.53 16.40 -29.53
CA TYR A 22 8.27 17.43 -28.80
C TYR A 22 9.70 16.94 -28.50
N LYS A 23 10.70 17.56 -29.14
CA LYS A 23 12.05 17.68 -28.58
C LYS A 23 11.95 18.82 -27.59
N ASP A 24 12.29 18.59 -26.32
CA ASP A 24 12.96 19.53 -25.41
C ASP A 24 13.22 18.84 -24.06
N LYS A 25 14.37 19.17 -23.46
CA LYS A 25 14.96 18.70 -22.18
C LYS A 25 14.07 17.81 -21.29
N VAL A 26 14.50 16.56 -21.07
CA VAL A 26 13.93 15.70 -20.02
C VAL A 26 14.44 16.18 -18.67
N GLU A 27 13.75 17.15 -18.07
CA GLU A 27 13.71 17.26 -16.62
C GLU A 27 12.77 16.15 -16.11
N ALA A 28 13.28 15.28 -15.24
CA ALA A 28 12.48 14.27 -14.59
C ALA A 28 11.54 14.96 -13.60
N ASN A 29 10.35 15.32 -14.06
CA ASN A 29 9.27 15.78 -13.20
C ASN A 29 8.72 14.58 -12.42
N PHE A 30 9.26 14.35 -11.23
CA PHE A 30 8.76 13.37 -10.24
C PHE A 30 7.47 13.82 -9.54
N ALA A 31 6.97 15.02 -9.83
CA ALA A 31 5.72 15.50 -9.28
C ALA A 31 4.55 14.75 -9.92
N ILE A 32 3.93 13.84 -9.16
CA ILE A 32 2.61 13.34 -9.51
C ILE A 32 1.68 14.55 -9.41
N ASN A 33 1.23 15.08 -10.54
CA ASN A 33 0.17 16.11 -10.60
C ASN A 33 -1.14 15.45 -10.14
N SER A 34 -1.29 15.29 -8.84
CA SER A 34 -2.43 14.68 -8.18
C SER A 34 -2.93 15.58 -7.05
N PRO A 35 -4.18 15.41 -6.60
CA PRO A 35 -4.68 16.10 -5.42
C PRO A 35 -3.71 15.95 -4.25
N GLN A 36 -3.71 16.90 -3.30
CA GLN A 36 -2.87 16.78 -2.13
C GLN A 36 -3.33 15.59 -1.28
N HIS A 37 -2.53 14.52 -1.27
CA HIS A 37 -2.77 13.33 -0.47
C HIS A 37 -1.62 13.09 0.50
N MET A 38 -1.95 12.64 1.72
CA MET A 38 -0.94 12.07 2.61
C MET A 38 -0.88 10.55 2.38
N VAL A 39 0.30 10.05 2.05
CA VAL A 39 0.52 8.62 1.80
C VAL A 39 1.21 8.01 3.00
N PHE A 40 0.63 6.94 3.52
CA PHE A 40 1.21 6.11 4.56
C PHE A 40 1.60 4.76 4.01
N THR A 41 2.67 4.20 4.57
CA THR A 41 3.07 2.82 4.36
C THR A 41 3.30 2.17 5.72
N ALA A 42 2.98 0.89 5.86
CA ALA A 42 3.28 0.16 7.08
C ALA A 42 3.65 -1.29 6.86
N ASP A 43 4.65 -1.74 7.62
CA ASP A 43 5.16 -3.10 7.60
C ASP A 43 5.37 -3.65 9.02
N VAL A 44 5.37 -4.97 9.15
CA VAL A 44 5.68 -5.69 10.40
C VAL A 44 6.80 -6.67 10.10
N TYR A 45 7.90 -6.51 10.84
CA TYR A 45 9.09 -7.33 10.70
C TYR A 45 9.23 -8.32 11.85
N TYR A 46 9.62 -9.54 11.52
CA TYR A 46 10.05 -10.58 12.45
C TYR A 46 11.48 -10.98 12.10
N SER A 47 12.33 -11.15 13.11
CA SER A 47 13.74 -11.56 12.93
C SER A 47 13.88 -12.90 12.19
N SER A 48 12.98 -13.85 12.44
CA SER A 48 12.89 -15.09 11.68
C SER A 48 11.49 -15.74 11.76
N LYS A 49 11.23 -16.73 10.91
CA LYS A 49 10.01 -17.55 11.00
C LYS A 49 9.95 -18.34 12.31
N GLU A 50 11.10 -18.76 12.83
CA GLU A 50 11.18 -19.46 14.10
C GLU A 50 10.88 -18.52 15.27
N ASP A 51 11.38 -17.29 15.21
CA ASP A 51 11.10 -16.26 16.20
C ASP A 51 9.60 -15.92 16.23
N LYS A 52 8.95 -15.82 15.06
CA LYS A 52 7.49 -15.69 14.97
C LYS A 52 6.77 -16.87 15.65
N LYS A 53 7.21 -18.10 15.44
CA LYS A 53 6.65 -19.30 16.09
C LYS A 53 6.93 -19.38 17.59
N LYS A 54 8.07 -18.85 18.04
CA LYS A 54 8.44 -18.75 19.46
C LYS A 54 7.76 -17.56 20.15
N GLY A 55 7.06 -16.73 19.38
CA GLY A 55 6.30 -15.59 19.88
C GLY A 55 7.18 -14.40 20.19
N GLN A 56 8.40 -14.34 19.65
CA GLN A 56 9.26 -13.17 19.85
C GLN A 56 8.58 -11.90 19.35
N PRO A 57 8.85 -10.75 20.00
CA PRO A 57 8.21 -9.50 19.63
C PRO A 57 8.60 -9.08 18.22
N SER A 58 7.60 -8.68 17.43
CA SER A 58 7.82 -8.08 16.11
C SER A 58 8.10 -6.60 16.21
N VAL A 59 8.70 -6.04 15.16
CA VAL A 59 8.89 -4.60 15.01
C VAL A 59 7.92 -4.09 13.96
N SER A 60 7.04 -3.18 14.34
CA SER A 60 6.16 -2.48 13.41
C SER A 60 6.76 -1.16 13.01
N ALA A 61 6.63 -0.79 11.74
CA ALA A 61 7.01 0.52 11.24
C ALA A 61 5.89 1.13 10.40
N VAL A 62 5.70 2.44 10.54
CA VAL A 62 4.79 3.25 9.74
C VAL A 62 5.58 4.44 9.21
N CYS A 63 5.52 4.68 7.91
CA CYS A 63 6.07 5.88 7.28
C CYS A 63 4.95 6.70 6.66
N GLY A 64 5.08 8.03 6.70
CA GLY A 64 4.12 8.97 6.13
C GLY A 64 4.82 10.02 5.27
N SER A 65 4.20 10.44 4.17
CA SER A 65 4.71 11.49 3.31
C SER A 65 4.69 12.86 4.01
N MET A 66 5.74 13.64 3.78
CA MET A 66 5.97 14.93 4.44
C MET A 66 5.86 16.11 3.47
N ASN A 67 5.70 15.82 2.17
CA ASN A 67 5.51 16.81 1.11
C ASN A 67 4.59 16.26 0.00
N ASP A 68 4.01 17.17 -0.78
CA ASP A 68 3.03 16.85 -1.83
C ASP A 68 3.63 16.03 -2.99
N ASN A 69 4.93 16.18 -3.24
CA ASN A 69 5.63 15.45 -4.30
C ASN A 69 5.97 14.00 -3.94
N LEU A 70 5.63 13.55 -2.72
CA LEU A 70 5.91 12.21 -2.21
C LEU A 70 7.40 11.83 -2.30
N THR A 71 8.29 12.80 -2.06
CA THR A 71 9.75 12.56 -2.06
C THR A 71 10.33 12.52 -0.65
N GLU A 72 9.63 13.06 0.34
CA GLU A 72 10.05 13.05 1.73
C GLU A 72 9.11 12.16 2.57
N PHE A 73 9.68 11.24 3.33
CA PHE A 73 8.94 10.41 4.28
C PHE A 73 9.55 10.51 5.67
N SER A 74 8.72 10.53 6.70
CA SER A 74 9.14 10.30 8.09
C SER A 74 8.55 9.01 8.59
N CYS A 75 9.29 8.32 9.46
CA CYS A 75 8.89 7.02 9.97
C CYS A 75 8.78 7.02 11.50
N ARG A 76 7.92 6.13 12.00
CA ARG A 76 7.80 5.74 13.39
C ARG A 76 7.84 4.23 13.46
N TYR A 77 8.56 3.70 14.44
CA TYR A 77 8.60 2.27 14.68
C TYR A 77 8.34 1.97 16.15
N ARG A 78 7.78 0.79 16.43
CA ARG A 78 7.52 0.30 17.78
C ARG A 78 7.77 -1.20 17.83
N ILE A 79 8.22 -1.68 18.98
CA ILE A 79 8.27 -3.10 19.29
C ILE A 79 6.86 -3.49 19.75
N ASN A 80 6.29 -4.53 19.15
CA ASN A 80 5.00 -5.06 19.56
C ASN A 80 5.19 -5.90 20.82
N GLU A 81 4.38 -5.66 21.85
CA GLU A 81 4.47 -6.33 23.14
C GLU A 81 3.74 -7.68 23.14
N LYS A 82 2.64 -7.79 22.38
CA LYS A 82 1.88 -9.04 22.34
C LYS A 82 2.63 -10.07 21.49
N LEU A 83 3.10 -11.09 22.18
CA LEU A 83 3.67 -12.31 21.63
C LEU A 83 2.55 -13.12 20.94
N ARG A 84 2.14 -12.70 19.74
CA ARG A 84 1.11 -13.38 18.94
C ARG A 84 1.74 -14.02 17.71
N HIS A 85 1.48 -15.30 17.53
CA HIS A 85 1.95 -16.08 16.38
C HIS A 85 1.12 -15.82 15.12
N ASP A 86 -0.13 -15.41 15.31
CA ASP A 86 -1.18 -15.60 14.30
C ASP A 86 -1.55 -14.35 13.52
N VAL A 87 -1.12 -13.16 13.95
CA VAL A 87 -1.58 -11.91 13.33
C VAL A 87 -0.44 -10.89 13.23
N ASP A 88 -0.18 -10.42 12.01
CA ASP A 88 0.77 -9.35 11.69
C ASP A 88 0.18 -7.97 12.08
N ILE A 89 -0.07 -7.80 13.38
CA ILE A 89 -0.69 -6.62 13.99
C ILE A 89 0.35 -5.52 14.16
N ILE A 90 -0.06 -4.30 13.84
CA ILE A 90 0.66 -3.09 14.23
C ILE A 90 0.05 -2.56 15.52
N GLU A 91 0.76 -2.71 16.64
CA GLU A 91 0.33 -2.11 17.90
C GLU A 91 0.51 -0.59 17.85
N ASN A 92 -0.40 0.13 18.49
CA ASN A 92 -0.37 1.60 18.55
C ASN A 92 -0.32 2.28 17.16
N LEU A 93 -0.90 1.66 16.12
CA LEU A 93 -0.96 2.19 14.76
C LEU A 93 -1.48 3.64 14.75
N ASN A 94 -2.63 3.87 15.38
CA ASN A 94 -3.23 5.19 15.51
C ASN A 94 -2.27 6.21 16.13
N LYS A 95 -1.51 5.85 17.17
CA LYS A 95 -0.55 6.75 17.81
C LYS A 95 0.59 7.13 16.87
N MET A 96 1.19 6.15 16.18
CA MET A 96 2.25 6.40 15.19
C MET A 96 1.76 7.28 14.03
N VAL A 97 0.55 7.02 13.54
CA VAL A 97 -0.08 7.82 12.48
C VAL A 97 -0.33 9.25 12.96
N LEU A 98 -0.87 9.46 14.16
CA LEU A 98 -1.09 10.79 14.71
C LEU A 98 0.21 11.56 14.96
N GLU A 99 1.28 10.89 15.39
CA GLU A 99 2.62 11.50 15.52
C GLU A 99 3.13 12.01 14.17
N LEU A 100 2.92 11.26 13.09
CA LEU A 100 3.27 11.65 11.72
C LEU A 100 2.38 12.79 11.21
N PHE A 101 1.07 12.77 11.50
CA PHE A 101 0.17 13.88 11.16
C PHE A 101 0.59 15.19 11.81
N LYS A 102 0.90 15.16 13.11
CA LYS A 102 1.40 16.35 13.82
C LYS A 102 2.67 16.89 13.17
N GLN A 103 3.58 16.01 12.75
CA GLN A 103 4.80 16.41 12.06
C GLN A 103 4.53 16.99 10.67
N HIS A 104 3.65 16.38 9.88
CA HIS A 104 3.25 16.89 8.57
C HIS A 104 2.58 18.27 8.68
N LYS A 105 1.67 18.44 9.64
CA LYS A 105 1.01 19.72 9.91
C LYS A 105 1.98 20.86 10.27
N VAL A 106 3.09 20.55 10.95
CA VAL A 106 4.12 21.58 11.20
C VAL A 106 4.74 22.09 9.90
N LYS A 107 4.75 21.28 8.83
CA LYS A 107 5.26 21.63 7.50
C LYS A 107 4.21 22.23 6.56
N GLY A 108 2.91 22.15 6.88
CA GLY A 108 1.83 22.54 5.97
C GLY A 108 0.43 22.24 6.50
N ASN A 109 -0.57 22.19 5.60
CA ASN A 109 -1.95 21.91 6.00
C ASN A 109 -2.23 20.41 6.12
N LEU A 110 -3.22 20.06 6.94
CA LEU A 110 -3.75 18.69 6.98
C LEU A 110 -4.54 18.42 5.70
N LEU A 111 -4.21 17.29 5.06
CA LEU A 111 -4.75 16.94 3.75
C LEU A 111 -6.08 16.19 3.87
N PRO A 112 -7.07 16.46 2.99
CA PRO A 112 -8.40 15.89 3.09
C PRO A 112 -8.45 14.39 2.73
N GLU A 113 -7.41 13.85 2.09
CA GLU A 113 -7.40 12.49 1.56
C GLU A 113 -6.12 11.75 1.96
N ILE A 114 -6.29 10.52 2.42
CA ILE A 114 -5.26 9.65 2.96
C ILE A 114 -5.24 8.34 2.19
N ILE A 115 -4.06 7.93 1.73
CA ILE A 115 -3.84 6.61 1.13
C ILE A 115 -2.93 5.83 2.05
N PHE A 116 -3.33 4.63 2.45
CA PHE A 116 -2.59 3.80 3.39
C PHE A 116 -2.24 2.46 2.77
N TYR A 117 -0.96 2.19 2.54
CA TYR A 117 -0.46 0.93 2.02
C TYR A 117 0.04 0.04 3.17
N ARG A 118 -0.52 -1.16 3.28
CA ARG A 118 -0.14 -2.13 4.33
C ARG A 118 0.41 -3.41 3.69
N ASP A 119 1.70 -3.68 3.88
CA ASP A 119 2.37 -4.89 3.39
C ASP A 119 2.20 -6.08 4.36
N GLY A 120 2.44 -7.32 3.96
CA GLY A 120 2.65 -8.42 4.90
C GLY A 120 1.42 -8.84 5.73
N ILE A 121 0.20 -8.62 5.23
CA ILE A 121 -1.01 -9.27 5.75
C ILE A 121 -1.27 -10.53 4.92
N GLY A 122 -1.54 -11.67 5.58
CA GLY A 122 -2.00 -12.89 4.91
C GLY A 122 -3.50 -12.85 4.59
N GLU A 123 -3.95 -13.49 3.51
CA GLU A 123 -5.37 -13.51 3.08
C GLU A 123 -6.34 -13.87 4.22
N THR A 124 -5.98 -14.85 5.05
CA THR A 124 -6.82 -15.30 6.18
C THR A 124 -7.02 -14.26 7.28
N GLN A 125 -6.25 -13.17 7.26
CA GLN A 125 -6.28 -12.11 8.26
C GLN A 125 -6.99 -10.83 7.77
N PHE A 126 -7.47 -10.81 6.52
CA PHE A 126 -8.04 -9.59 5.92
C PHE A 126 -9.23 -9.07 6.72
N GLU A 127 -10.17 -9.93 7.08
CA GLU A 127 -11.36 -9.56 7.87
C GLU A 127 -11.01 -9.07 9.28
N THR A 128 -10.01 -9.69 9.92
CA THR A 128 -9.50 -9.25 11.23
C THR A 128 -8.87 -7.87 11.14
N VAL A 129 -8.15 -7.56 10.06
CA VAL A 129 -7.57 -6.21 9.86
C VAL A 129 -8.64 -5.17 9.58
N LYS A 130 -9.62 -5.49 8.72
CA LYS A 130 -10.76 -4.61 8.41
C LYS A 130 -11.52 -4.23 9.69
N THR A 131 -11.86 -5.23 10.52
CA THR A 131 -12.72 -5.04 11.69
C THR A 131 -11.95 -4.50 12.89
N ASP A 132 -10.86 -5.16 13.32
CA ASP A 132 -10.27 -4.91 14.64
C ASP A 132 -9.18 -3.83 14.65
N LYS A 133 -8.77 -3.32 13.48
CA LYS A 133 -7.59 -2.45 13.35
C LYS A 133 -7.87 -1.15 12.60
N LEU A 134 -8.79 -1.17 11.63
CA LEU A 134 -9.15 0.04 10.91
C LEU A 134 -10.05 0.95 11.76
N GLU A 135 -11.00 0.39 12.51
CA GLU A 135 -11.95 1.16 13.31
C GLU A 135 -11.28 2.08 14.34
N PRO A 136 -10.30 1.62 15.17
CA PRO A 136 -9.59 2.51 16.08
C PRO A 136 -8.81 3.62 15.38
N LEU A 137 -8.29 3.36 14.17
CA LEU A 137 -7.61 4.37 13.36
C LEU A 137 -8.60 5.41 12.84
N LEU A 138 -9.75 4.99 12.30
CA LEU A 138 -10.82 5.87 11.82
C LEU A 138 -11.31 6.80 12.94
N VAL A 139 -11.62 6.24 14.12
CA VAL A 139 -12.04 7.02 15.29
C VAL A 139 -10.96 8.01 15.73
N ALA A 140 -9.68 7.62 15.68
CA ALA A 140 -8.58 8.50 16.03
C ALA A 140 -8.42 9.66 15.03
N LEU A 141 -8.56 9.39 13.73
CA LEU A 141 -8.53 10.40 12.68
C LEU A 141 -9.71 11.37 12.80
N GLU A 142 -10.93 10.86 12.97
CA GLU A 142 -12.12 11.69 13.14
C GLU A 142 -11.99 12.63 14.34
N LYS A 143 -11.56 12.11 15.49
CA LYS A 143 -11.31 12.93 16.69
C LYS A 143 -10.26 13.99 16.45
N TYR A 144 -9.17 13.64 15.77
CA TYR A 144 -8.09 14.56 15.47
C TYR A 144 -8.54 15.70 14.53
N TYR A 145 -9.21 15.37 13.43
CA TYR A 145 -9.70 16.39 12.48
C TYR A 145 -10.80 17.26 13.09
N LYS A 146 -11.68 16.69 13.91
CA LYS A 146 -12.68 17.46 14.66
C LYS A 146 -12.03 18.45 15.62
N PHE A 147 -10.98 18.04 16.34
CA PHE A 147 -10.20 18.94 17.20
C PHE A 147 -9.56 20.08 16.41
N GLU A 148 -9.09 19.78 15.20
CA GLU A 148 -8.52 20.75 14.27
C GLU A 148 -9.56 21.58 13.51
N LYS A 149 -10.86 21.40 13.81
CA LYS A 149 -12.00 22.07 13.15
C LYS A 149 -12.03 21.84 11.63
N LEU A 150 -11.60 20.66 11.20
CA LEU A 150 -11.62 20.20 9.81
C LEU A 150 -12.63 19.07 9.62
N PRO A 151 -13.17 18.89 8.41
CA PRO A 151 -13.96 17.71 8.09
C PRO A 151 -13.11 16.44 8.23
N PRO A 152 -13.70 15.28 8.62
CA PRO A 152 -12.98 14.02 8.66
C PRO A 152 -12.35 13.69 7.30
N PRO A 153 -11.13 13.14 7.26
CA PRO A 153 -10.45 12.83 6.02
C PRO A 153 -11.06 11.57 5.38
N LYS A 154 -10.94 11.47 4.05
CA LYS A 154 -11.22 10.21 3.36
C LYS A 154 -10.02 9.29 3.47
N LEU A 155 -10.23 8.04 3.88
CA LEU A 155 -9.19 7.03 3.97
C LEU A 155 -9.38 5.95 2.91
N THR A 156 -8.36 5.73 2.08
CA THR A 156 -8.23 4.55 1.22
C THR A 156 -7.19 3.61 1.82
N PHE A 157 -7.60 2.40 2.22
CA PHE A 157 -6.72 1.41 2.81
C PHE A 157 -6.43 0.28 1.82
N MET A 158 -5.17 0.15 1.41
CA MET A 158 -4.71 -0.82 0.41
C MET A 158 -3.82 -1.88 1.07
N ILE A 159 -4.24 -3.14 0.97
CA ILE A 159 -3.41 -4.28 1.38
C ILE A 159 -2.51 -4.66 0.21
N ILE A 160 -1.21 -4.76 0.46
CA ILE A 160 -0.19 -5.10 -0.53
C ILE A 160 0.36 -6.49 -0.22
N GLN A 161 0.31 -7.38 -1.20
CA GLN A 161 0.83 -8.73 -1.09
C GLN A 161 1.91 -8.98 -2.14
N LYS A 162 3.18 -8.83 -1.76
CA LYS A 162 4.33 -9.02 -2.70
C LYS A 162 4.70 -10.50 -2.89
N ARG A 163 4.34 -11.36 -1.94
CA ARG A 163 4.74 -12.77 -1.89
C ARG A 163 3.52 -13.68 -2.08
N HIS A 164 3.05 -13.78 -3.31
CA HIS A 164 1.93 -14.64 -3.71
C HIS A 164 2.34 -15.68 -4.76
N HIS A 165 1.44 -16.62 -5.07
CA HIS A 165 1.66 -17.69 -6.04
C HIS A 165 1.27 -17.34 -7.49
N ALA A 166 0.53 -16.25 -7.72
CA ALA A 166 0.18 -15.81 -9.08
C ALA A 166 1.44 -15.46 -9.90
N ARG A 167 1.48 -15.90 -11.17
CA ARG A 167 2.59 -15.65 -12.12
C ARG A 167 2.02 -15.28 -13.47
N PHE A 168 2.51 -14.18 -14.04
CA PHE A 168 2.12 -13.68 -15.35
C PHE A 168 3.27 -13.84 -16.35
N LYS A 169 2.97 -14.39 -17.51
CA LYS A 169 3.94 -14.56 -18.60
C LYS A 169 3.30 -14.21 -19.92
N LEU A 170 4.11 -13.70 -20.83
CA LEU A 170 3.75 -13.58 -22.24
C LEU A 170 3.66 -14.98 -22.86
N LEU A 171 2.91 -15.12 -23.95
CA LEU A 171 2.76 -16.40 -24.68
C LEU A 171 4.09 -17.01 -25.13
N ASN A 172 5.12 -16.18 -25.33
CA ASN A 172 6.47 -16.62 -25.68
C ASN A 172 7.33 -17.01 -24.46
N GLY A 173 6.73 -17.15 -23.28
CA GLY A 173 7.39 -17.57 -22.04
C GLY A 173 8.20 -16.49 -21.32
N LYS A 174 8.31 -15.27 -21.89
CA LYS A 174 9.00 -14.14 -21.25
C LYS A 174 8.15 -13.49 -20.15
N ASN A 175 8.81 -12.80 -19.22
CA ASN A 175 8.13 -11.97 -18.23
C ASN A 175 7.27 -10.90 -18.91
N CYS A 176 6.18 -10.55 -18.26
CA CYS A 176 5.40 -9.37 -18.61
C CYS A 176 6.25 -8.11 -18.46
N LYS A 177 5.97 -7.09 -19.29
CA LYS A 177 6.59 -5.77 -19.10
C LYS A 177 6.10 -5.13 -17.80
N HIS A 178 6.92 -4.27 -17.21
CA HIS A 178 6.50 -3.44 -16.08
C HIS A 178 5.31 -2.53 -16.49
N GLY A 179 4.41 -2.25 -15.55
CA GLY A 179 3.18 -1.49 -15.77
C GLY A 179 1.97 -2.33 -16.20
N ILE A 180 2.10 -3.66 -16.30
CA ILE A 180 0.93 -4.53 -16.54
C ILE A 180 0.05 -4.57 -15.29
N VAL A 181 -1.23 -4.28 -15.50
CA VAL A 181 -2.31 -4.40 -14.50
C VAL A 181 -3.23 -5.53 -14.92
N VAL A 182 -3.63 -6.37 -13.97
CA VAL A 182 -4.65 -7.40 -14.15
C VAL A 182 -5.70 -7.24 -13.06
N ASP A 183 -6.87 -6.77 -13.45
CA ASP A 183 -8.01 -6.43 -12.58
C ASP A 183 -9.28 -7.24 -12.92
N THR A 184 -9.19 -8.20 -13.83
CA THR A 184 -10.30 -9.04 -14.27
C THR A 184 -9.98 -10.54 -14.21
N GLU A 185 -11.02 -11.37 -14.20
CA GLU A 185 -11.03 -12.84 -14.29
C GLU A 185 -10.38 -13.61 -13.13
N ILE A 186 -9.13 -13.31 -12.80
CA ILE A 186 -8.31 -14.05 -11.83
C ILE A 186 -8.11 -13.29 -10.51
N VAL A 187 -8.88 -12.22 -10.33
CA VAL A 187 -8.94 -11.42 -9.10
C VAL A 187 -10.10 -11.88 -8.21
N ILE A 188 -10.11 -11.45 -6.95
CA ILE A 188 -11.19 -11.79 -6.02
C ILE A 188 -12.43 -10.99 -6.44
N SER A 189 -13.45 -11.67 -6.97
CA SER A 189 -14.63 -11.03 -7.58
C SER A 189 -15.47 -10.20 -6.61
N GLN A 190 -15.35 -10.43 -5.30
CA GLN A 190 -16.11 -9.75 -4.25
C GLN A 190 -15.34 -8.57 -3.64
N GLU A 191 -14.10 -8.31 -4.06
CA GLU A 191 -13.24 -7.26 -3.51
C GLU A 191 -12.64 -6.40 -4.62
N PHE A 192 -12.38 -5.11 -4.32
CA PHE A 192 -11.61 -4.27 -5.22
C PHE A 192 -10.12 -4.67 -5.15
N SER A 193 -9.72 -5.61 -6.02
CA SER A 193 -8.40 -6.22 -6.05
C SER A 193 -7.83 -6.24 -7.47
N PHE A 194 -6.50 -6.11 -7.58
CA PHE A 194 -5.78 -6.15 -8.85
C PHE A 194 -4.33 -6.59 -8.63
N TYR A 195 -3.72 -7.13 -9.67
CA TYR A 195 -2.28 -7.38 -9.74
C TYR A 195 -1.60 -6.25 -10.52
N LEU A 196 -0.43 -5.82 -10.06
CA LEU A 196 0.42 -4.86 -10.75
C LEU A 196 1.85 -5.40 -10.86
N GLN A 197 2.31 -5.64 -12.08
CA GLN A 197 3.73 -5.91 -12.36
C GLN A 197 4.48 -4.59 -12.38
N SER A 198 4.93 -4.11 -11.23
CA SER A 198 5.57 -2.79 -11.11
C SER A 198 7.02 -2.73 -11.59
N HIS A 199 7.70 -3.87 -11.67
CA HIS A 199 9.14 -3.95 -11.93
C HIS A 199 9.47 -4.96 -13.04
N THR A 200 10.68 -4.83 -13.58
CA THR A 200 11.23 -5.66 -14.66
C THR A 200 11.72 -7.01 -14.17
#